data_AF-A0A3D0JTM6-F1
#
_entry.id   AF-A0A3D0JTM6-F1
#
_cell.length_a   1.000
_cell.length_b   1.000
_cell.length_c   1.000
_cell.angle_alpha   90.00
_cell.angle_beta   90.00
_cell.angle_gamma   90.00
#
_symmetry.space_group_name_H-M   'P 1'
#
loop_
_entity.id
_entity.type
_entity.pdbx_description
1 polymer ?
#
loop_
_entity_poly.entity_id
_entity_poly.type
_entity_poly.pdbx_seq_one_letter_code
_entity_poly.pdbx_strand_id
1 'polypeptide(L)'
;GRGTGRELSRNVAGQTNLLALKAAIEAARAGEQGRGFAVVADEVRALAKRAQDSTEEIESLIAGLQRMAKGAVQQMDSSRDLTRRTVELAGEAGDALGRITQAVSTIEQMNQQIAAAAEEQSAVAEAINESVTRVRDIGEQSATASEQTAASSAELARLGVELQGLVRQFRT
;
A
#
# COMPACT_ATOMS: atom_id res chain seq x y z
N GLY A 1 5.19 -44.16 23.98
CA GLY A 1 6.11 -44.51 25.07
C GLY A 1 6.60 -43.33 25.91
N ARG A 2 5.77 -42.33 26.26
CA ARG A 2 6.18 -41.19 27.13
C ARG A 2 5.67 -41.27 28.58
N GLY A 3 4.84 -42.28 28.91
CA GLY A 3 4.32 -42.52 30.27
C GLY A 3 5.18 -43.48 31.10
N THR A 4 5.88 -44.42 30.44
CA THR A 4 6.60 -45.51 31.09
C THR A 4 7.78 -45.05 31.94
N GLY A 5 8.53 -44.02 31.53
CA GLY A 5 9.66 -43.51 32.32
C GLY A 5 9.24 -42.77 33.60
N ARG A 6 8.10 -42.06 33.56
CA ARG A 6 7.57 -41.28 34.70
C ARG A 6 7.00 -42.19 35.78
N GLU A 7 6.19 -43.16 35.34
CA GLU A 7 5.66 -44.19 36.23
C GLU A 7 6.79 -45.03 36.82
N LEU A 8 7.81 -45.36 36.05
CA LEU A 8 8.97 -46.10 36.53
C LEU A 8 9.74 -45.35 37.62
N SER A 9 10.06 -44.05 37.44
CA SER A 9 10.83 -43.28 38.43
C SER A 9 10.06 -43.12 39.75
N ARG A 10 8.76 -42.80 39.69
CA ARG A 10 7.89 -42.75 40.89
C ARG A 10 7.75 -44.11 41.56
N ASN A 11 7.62 -45.18 40.77
CA ASN A 11 7.54 -46.54 41.29
C ASN A 11 8.84 -46.95 41.99
N VAL A 12 10.00 -46.62 41.42
CA VAL A 12 11.32 -46.89 42.01
C VAL A 12 11.53 -46.08 43.29
N ALA A 13 11.19 -44.79 43.32
CA ALA A 13 11.29 -43.98 44.54
C ALA A 13 10.35 -44.49 45.64
N GLY A 14 9.12 -44.85 45.29
CA GLY A 14 8.14 -45.45 46.20
C GLY A 14 8.57 -46.82 46.74
N GLN A 15 9.09 -47.69 45.88
CA GLN A 15 9.64 -48.99 46.26
C GLN A 15 10.87 -48.83 47.16
N THR A 16 11.76 -47.88 46.85
CA THR A 16 12.96 -47.58 47.65
C THR A 16 12.59 -47.05 49.03
N ASN A 17 11.59 -46.15 49.11
CA ASN A 17 11.05 -45.66 50.38
C ASN A 17 10.38 -46.78 51.20
N LEU A 18 9.66 -47.71 50.55
CA LEU A 18 9.07 -48.88 51.23
C LEU A 18 10.13 -49.88 51.70
N LEU A 19 11.20 -50.09 50.93
CA LEU A 19 12.32 -50.95 51.29
C LEU A 19 13.08 -50.37 52.49
N ALA A 20 13.33 -49.06 52.48
CA ALA A 20 13.96 -48.32 53.58
C ALA A 20 13.12 -48.39 54.86
N LEU A 21 11.79 -48.26 54.77
CA LEU A 21 10.90 -48.43 55.92
C LEU A 21 10.99 -49.84 56.52
N LYS A 22 11.01 -50.89 55.69
CA LYS A 22 11.19 -52.27 56.15
C LYS A 22 12.54 -52.48 56.84
N ALA A 23 13.61 -51.89 56.30
CA ALA A 23 14.94 -51.94 56.89
C ALA A 23 15.00 -51.21 58.24
N ALA A 24 14.35 -50.06 58.38
CA ALA A 24 14.26 -49.31 59.64
C ALA A 24 13.49 -50.10 60.72
N ILE A 25 12.40 -50.79 60.35
CA ILE A 25 11.63 -51.65 61.27
C ILE A 25 12.49 -52.81 61.77
N GLU A 26 13.23 -53.48 60.88
CA GLU A 26 14.07 -54.62 61.28
C GLU A 26 15.30 -54.18 62.09
N ALA A 27 15.85 -53.01 61.80
CA ALA A 27 16.92 -52.39 62.60
C ALA A 27 16.47 -52.05 64.02
N ALA A 28 15.24 -51.55 64.21
CA ALA A 28 14.65 -51.32 65.53
C ALA A 28 14.46 -52.62 66.31
N ARG A 29 14.15 -53.73 65.62
CA ARG A 29 13.97 -55.06 66.21
C ARG A 29 15.27 -55.70 66.71
N ALA A 30 16.41 -55.34 66.11
CA ALA A 30 17.75 -55.80 66.50
C ALA A 30 18.36 -55.03 67.70
N GLY A 31 17.67 -54.02 68.23
CA GLY A 31 18.11 -53.26 69.42
C GLY A 31 19.42 -52.49 69.19
N GLU A 32 20.34 -52.53 70.15
CA GLU A 32 21.63 -51.80 70.09
C GLU A 32 22.49 -52.19 68.88
N GLN A 33 22.40 -53.45 68.40
CA GLN A 33 23.16 -53.94 67.24
C GLN A 33 22.63 -53.39 65.91
N GLY A 34 21.37 -52.90 65.88
CA GLY A 34 20.72 -52.38 64.68
C GLY A 34 20.84 -50.87 64.47
N ARG A 35 21.41 -50.13 65.43
CA ARG A 35 21.48 -48.66 65.40
C ARG A 35 22.12 -48.09 64.13
N GLY A 36 23.23 -48.68 63.67
CA GLY A 36 23.88 -48.25 62.42
C GLY A 36 23.01 -48.47 61.18
N PHE A 37 22.27 -49.58 61.12
CA PHE A 37 21.36 -49.88 60.02
C PHE A 37 20.11 -48.98 60.03
N ALA A 38 19.62 -48.57 61.20
CA ALA A 38 18.51 -47.64 61.33
C ALA A 38 18.85 -46.26 60.72
N VAL A 39 20.05 -45.74 61.01
CA VAL A 39 20.52 -44.46 60.44
C VAL A 39 20.64 -44.53 58.92
N VAL A 40 21.19 -45.63 58.38
CA VAL A 40 21.30 -45.83 56.92
C VAL A 40 19.91 -45.94 56.27
N ALA A 41 18.96 -46.63 56.91
CA ALA A 41 17.60 -46.76 56.42
C ALA A 41 16.88 -45.40 56.35
N ASP A 42 17.03 -44.55 57.37
CA ASP A 42 16.45 -43.20 57.37
C ASP A 42 17.10 -42.28 56.32
N GLU A 43 18.42 -42.39 56.09
CA GLU A 43 19.10 -41.61 55.05
C GLU A 43 18.65 -42.05 53.64
N VAL A 44 18.51 -43.35 53.38
CA VAL A 44 17.98 -43.88 52.11
C VAL A 44 16.53 -43.41 51.90
N ARG A 45 15.72 -43.37 52.96
CA ARG A 45 14.34 -42.87 52.90
C ARG A 45 14.30 -41.37 52.56
N ALA A 46 15.14 -40.58 53.21
CA ALA A 46 15.25 -39.14 52.96
C ALA A 46 15.77 -38.85 51.54
N LEU A 47 16.70 -39.66 51.03
CA LEU A 47 17.20 -39.56 49.66
C LEU A 47 16.14 -39.95 48.62
N ALA A 48 15.38 -41.02 48.86
CA ALA A 48 14.28 -41.44 47.99
C ALA A 48 13.18 -40.37 47.90
N LYS A 49 12.85 -39.73 49.02
CA LYS A 49 11.90 -38.60 49.06
C LYS A 49 12.43 -37.39 48.28
N ARG A 50 13.69 -36.96 48.52
CA ARG A 50 14.31 -35.87 47.76
C ARG A 50 14.33 -36.14 46.26
N ALA A 51 14.63 -37.36 45.85
CA ALA A 51 14.62 -37.76 44.44
C ALA A 51 13.22 -37.69 43.82
N GLN A 52 12.18 -38.07 44.58
CA GLN A 52 10.79 -37.92 44.15
C GLN A 52 10.41 -36.44 43.97
N ASP A 53 10.69 -35.62 44.99
CA ASP A 53 10.35 -34.19 44.98
C ASP A 53 11.03 -33.48 43.80
N SER A 54 12.33 -33.74 43.56
CA SER A 54 13.05 -33.21 42.38
C SER A 54 12.49 -33.72 41.04
N THR A 55 12.02 -34.96 41.00
CA THR A 55 11.38 -35.51 39.78
C THR A 55 10.07 -34.77 39.49
N GLU A 56 9.26 -34.48 40.51
CA GLU A 56 8.01 -33.73 40.38
C GLU A 56 8.25 -32.28 39.93
N GLU A 57 9.28 -31.62 40.45
CA GLU A 57 9.69 -30.28 39.99
C GLU A 57 10.12 -30.28 38.51
N ILE A 58 10.96 -31.26 38.11
CA ILE A 58 11.38 -31.41 36.71
C ILE A 58 10.17 -31.68 35.80
N GLU A 59 9.20 -32.49 36.24
CA GLU A 59 7.96 -32.74 35.48
C GLU A 59 7.17 -31.44 35.26
N SER A 60 7.02 -30.62 36.30
CA SER A 60 6.34 -29.32 36.21
C SER A 60 7.05 -28.37 35.24
N LEU A 61 8.39 -28.31 35.32
CA LEU A 61 9.21 -27.50 34.42
C LEU A 61 9.07 -27.96 32.96
N ILE A 62 9.13 -29.27 32.70
CA ILE A 62 8.96 -29.83 31.35
C ILE A 62 7.55 -29.54 30.82
N ALA A 63 6.51 -29.67 31.65
CA ALA A 63 5.14 -29.35 31.25
C ALA A 63 4.97 -27.85 30.95
N GLY A 64 5.66 -26.97 31.70
CA GLY A 64 5.75 -25.54 31.42
C GLY A 64 6.42 -25.26 30.08
N LEU A 65 7.60 -25.84 29.84
CA LEU A 65 8.35 -25.71 28.59
C LEU A 65 7.54 -26.17 27.39
N GLN A 66 6.84 -27.31 27.50
CA GLN A 66 5.99 -27.82 26.41
C GLN A 66 4.82 -26.88 26.09
N ARG A 67 4.18 -26.29 27.11
CA ARG A 67 3.14 -25.28 26.91
C ARG A 67 3.67 -24.03 26.23
N MET A 68 4.82 -23.51 26.67
CA MET A 68 5.45 -22.34 26.05
C MET A 68 5.85 -22.63 24.61
N ALA A 69 6.46 -23.79 24.33
CA ALA A 69 6.83 -24.18 22.97
C ALA A 69 5.60 -24.25 22.05
N LYS A 70 4.49 -24.83 22.53
CA LYS A 70 3.24 -24.87 21.77
C LYS A 70 2.68 -23.46 21.51
N GLY A 71 2.73 -22.57 22.51
CA GLY A 71 2.32 -21.17 22.35
C GLY A 71 3.18 -20.42 21.34
N ALA A 72 4.50 -20.62 21.37
CA ALA A 72 5.43 -20.03 20.40
C ALA A 72 5.12 -20.47 18.97
N VAL A 73 4.82 -21.76 18.75
CA VAL A 73 4.41 -22.26 17.43
C VAL A 73 3.12 -21.59 16.95
N GLN A 74 2.10 -21.47 17.81
CA GLN A 74 0.85 -20.80 17.44
C GLN A 74 1.05 -19.31 17.09
N GLN A 75 1.93 -18.63 17.83
CA GLN A 75 2.29 -17.25 17.55
C GLN A 75 3.04 -17.11 16.22
N MET A 76 3.94 -18.04 15.91
CA MET A 76 4.64 -18.10 14.63
C MET A 76 3.68 -18.35 13.46
N ASP A 77 2.70 -19.25 13.61
CA ASP A 77 1.68 -19.49 12.59
C ASP A 77 0.86 -18.22 12.32
N SER A 78 0.44 -17.53 13.38
CA SER A 78 -0.29 -16.26 13.26
C SER A 78 0.56 -15.17 12.58
N SER A 79 1.85 -15.09 12.92
CA SER A 79 2.79 -14.16 12.30
C SER A 79 3.00 -14.47 10.82
N ARG A 80 3.05 -15.75 10.44
CA ARG A 80 3.13 -16.18 9.04
C ARG A 80 1.90 -15.75 8.25
N ASP A 81 0.71 -15.91 8.81
CA ASP A 81 -0.53 -15.49 8.17
C ASP A 81 -0.62 -13.97 8.00
N LEU A 82 -0.21 -13.21 9.03
CA LEU A 82 -0.14 -11.75 8.92
C LEU A 82 0.86 -11.32 7.84
N THR A 83 2.03 -11.95 7.79
CA THR A 83 3.06 -11.64 6.79
C THR A 83 2.55 -11.90 5.37
N ARG A 84 1.85 -13.02 5.15
CA ARG A 84 1.21 -13.33 3.87
C ARG A 84 0.23 -12.24 3.45
N ARG A 85 -0.66 -11.81 4.35
CA ARG A 85 -1.60 -10.72 4.08
C ARG A 85 -0.89 -9.40 3.76
N THR A 86 0.21 -9.09 4.45
CA THR A 86 1.01 -7.90 4.17
C THR A 86 1.61 -7.94 2.76
N VAL A 87 2.08 -9.11 2.30
CA VAL A 87 2.58 -9.28 0.94
C VAL A 87 1.48 -9.10 -0.09
N GLU A 88 0.29 -9.66 0.16
CA GLU A 88 -0.89 -9.48 -0.70
C GLU A 88 -1.26 -8.00 -0.84
N LEU A 89 -1.40 -7.28 0.29
CA LEU A 89 -1.69 -5.84 0.30
C LEU A 89 -0.61 -5.00 -0.38
N ALA A 90 0.67 -5.37 -0.23
CA ALA A 90 1.76 -4.70 -0.93
C ALA A 90 1.67 -4.91 -2.46
N GLY A 91 1.22 -6.09 -2.91
CA GLY A 91 0.93 -6.36 -4.31
C GLY A 91 -0.20 -5.49 -4.84
N GLU A 92 -1.32 -5.42 -4.12
CA GLU A 92 -2.46 -4.57 -4.49
C GLU A 92 -2.08 -3.08 -4.57
N ALA A 93 -1.24 -2.60 -3.63
CA ALA A 93 -0.70 -1.26 -3.66
C ALA A 93 0.20 -1.02 -4.89
N GLY A 94 1.01 -2.02 -5.25
CA GLY A 94 1.83 -2.00 -6.46
C GLY A 94 0.98 -1.85 -7.73
N ASP A 95 -0.10 -2.63 -7.85
CA ASP A 95 -1.02 -2.56 -8.97
C ASP A 95 -1.73 -1.19 -9.04
N ALA A 96 -2.13 -0.64 -7.89
CA ALA A 96 -2.73 0.68 -7.82
C ALA A 96 -1.76 1.78 -8.29
N LEU A 97 -0.49 1.72 -7.87
CA LEU A 97 0.56 2.63 -8.34
C LEU A 97 0.79 2.47 -9.84
N GLY A 98 0.80 1.24 -10.37
CA GLY A 98 0.89 0.98 -11.81
C GLY A 98 -0.23 1.65 -12.61
N ARG A 99 -1.47 1.58 -12.12
CA ARG A 99 -2.60 2.30 -12.74
C ARG A 99 -2.43 3.82 -12.69
N ILE A 100 -1.92 4.36 -11.59
CA ILE A 100 -1.63 5.80 -11.45
C ILE A 100 -0.58 6.23 -12.49
N THR A 101 0.52 5.48 -12.62
CA THR A 101 1.56 5.76 -13.61
C THR A 101 1.00 5.78 -15.03
N GLN A 102 0.15 4.81 -15.38
CA GLN A 102 -0.49 4.78 -16.69
C GLN A 102 -1.39 6.00 -16.93
N ALA A 103 -2.19 6.38 -15.94
CA ALA A 103 -3.05 7.56 -16.05
C ALA A 103 -2.24 8.86 -16.21
N VAL A 104 -1.14 9.01 -15.48
CA VAL A 104 -0.24 10.15 -15.61
C VAL A 104 0.39 10.21 -17.01
N SER A 105 0.82 9.07 -17.56
CA SER A 105 1.36 9.02 -18.93
C SER A 105 0.31 9.44 -19.97
N THR A 106 -0.95 9.03 -19.81
CA THR A 106 -2.03 9.50 -20.69
C THR A 106 -2.27 11.01 -20.56
N ILE A 107 -2.23 11.57 -19.35
CA ILE A 107 -2.35 13.03 -19.15
C ILE A 107 -1.20 13.77 -19.83
N GLU A 108 0.02 13.24 -19.76
CA GLU A 108 1.18 13.83 -20.45
C GLU A 108 0.99 13.87 -21.96
N GLN A 109 0.51 12.77 -22.55
CA GLN A 109 0.18 12.72 -23.99
C GLN A 109 -0.91 13.73 -24.36
N MET A 110 -1.95 13.86 -23.54
CA MET A 110 -3.00 14.86 -23.75
C MET A 110 -2.46 16.28 -23.68
N ASN A 111 -1.56 16.58 -22.74
CA ASN A 111 -0.92 17.90 -22.65
C ASN A 111 -0.08 18.23 -23.89
N GLN A 112 0.61 17.25 -24.48
CA GLN A 112 1.33 17.44 -25.74
C GLN A 112 0.37 17.77 -26.89
N GLN A 113 -0.78 17.10 -26.96
CA GLN A 113 -1.82 17.40 -27.95
C GLN A 113 -2.43 18.80 -27.75
N ILE A 114 -2.70 19.18 -26.51
CA ILE A 114 -3.21 20.52 -26.18
C ILE A 114 -2.20 21.59 -26.58
N ALA A 115 -0.91 21.38 -26.31
CA ALA A 115 0.14 22.32 -26.71
C ALA A 115 0.19 22.49 -28.24
N ALA A 116 0.17 21.39 -28.99
CA ALA A 116 0.14 21.43 -30.45
C ALA A 116 -1.12 22.15 -30.99
N ALA A 117 -2.29 21.87 -30.40
CA ALA A 117 -3.53 22.55 -30.77
C ALA A 117 -3.50 24.05 -30.45
N ALA A 118 -2.86 24.45 -29.34
CA ALA A 118 -2.69 25.86 -28.99
C ALA A 118 -1.77 26.60 -29.97
N GLU A 119 -0.69 25.96 -30.44
CA GLU A 119 0.17 26.51 -31.50
C GLU A 119 -0.61 26.70 -32.81
N GLU A 120 -1.40 25.70 -33.22
CA GLU A 120 -2.27 25.80 -34.39
C GLU A 120 -3.31 26.93 -34.25
N GLN A 121 -3.94 27.03 -33.08
CA GLN A 121 -4.89 28.12 -32.80
C GLN A 121 -4.23 29.50 -32.87
N SER A 122 -2.99 29.64 -32.41
CA SER A 122 -2.24 30.91 -32.52
C SER A 122 -2.01 31.28 -33.98
N ALA A 123 -1.58 30.32 -34.81
CA ALA A 123 -1.38 30.55 -36.24
C ALA A 123 -2.69 30.92 -36.95
N VAL A 124 -3.80 30.26 -36.61
CA VAL A 124 -5.13 30.60 -37.15
C VAL A 124 -5.56 32.00 -36.71
N ALA A 125 -5.31 32.40 -35.46
CA ALA A 125 -5.63 33.73 -34.96
C ALA A 125 -4.85 34.84 -35.71
N GLU A 126 -3.57 34.61 -36.01
CA GLU A 126 -2.76 35.52 -36.83
C GLU A 126 -3.34 35.67 -38.25
N ALA A 127 -3.71 34.55 -38.89
CA ALA A 127 -4.33 34.58 -40.22
C ALA A 127 -5.68 35.31 -40.23
N ILE A 128 -6.46 35.20 -39.15
CA ILE A 128 -7.70 35.96 -38.97
C ILE A 128 -7.39 37.46 -38.86
N ASN A 129 -6.40 37.83 -38.04
CA ASN A 129 -6.01 39.23 -37.86
C ASN A 129 -5.56 39.90 -39.18
N GLU A 130 -4.78 39.18 -39.99
CA GLU A 130 -4.43 39.64 -41.33
C GLU A 130 -5.65 39.80 -42.23
N SER A 131 -6.58 38.85 -42.18
CA SER A 131 -7.79 38.88 -43.00
C SER A 131 -8.69 40.05 -42.63
N VAL A 132 -8.81 40.36 -41.34
CA VAL A 132 -9.55 41.54 -40.85
C VAL A 132 -8.88 42.84 -41.34
N THR A 133 -7.55 42.90 -41.32
CA THR A 133 -6.80 44.06 -41.85
C THR A 133 -7.08 44.23 -43.35
N ARG A 134 -7.00 43.15 -44.14
CA ARG A 134 -7.33 43.20 -45.59
C ARG A 134 -8.75 43.66 -45.86
N VAL A 135 -9.73 43.19 -45.07
CA VAL A 135 -11.13 43.62 -45.20
C VAL A 135 -11.28 45.12 -44.94
N ARG A 136 -10.57 45.65 -43.92
CA ARG A 136 -10.54 47.08 -43.63
C ARG A 136 -9.98 47.88 -44.81
N ASP A 137 -8.85 47.47 -45.36
CA ASP A 137 -8.19 48.17 -46.48
C ASP A 137 -9.09 48.21 -47.72
N ILE A 138 -9.75 47.08 -48.05
CA ILE A 138 -10.74 47.01 -49.14
C ILE A 138 -11.93 47.93 -48.86
N GLY A 139 -12.40 47.99 -47.62
CA GLY A 139 -13.46 48.90 -47.21
C GLY A 139 -13.11 50.38 -47.43
N GLU A 140 -11.89 50.77 -47.08
CA GLU A 140 -11.38 52.13 -47.29
C GLU A 140 -11.23 52.46 -48.78
N GLN A 141 -10.67 51.54 -49.57
CA GLN A 141 -10.59 51.68 -51.03
C GLN A 141 -11.98 51.82 -51.68
N SER A 142 -12.96 51.03 -51.23
CA SER A 142 -14.34 51.10 -51.72
C SER A 142 -15.02 52.43 -51.38
N ALA A 143 -14.73 53.00 -50.21
CA ALA A 143 -15.23 54.32 -49.83
C ALA A 143 -14.66 55.41 -50.76
N THR A 144 -13.35 55.42 -50.98
CA THR A 144 -12.69 56.36 -51.91
C THR A 144 -13.24 56.23 -53.33
N ALA A 145 -13.40 55.02 -53.84
CA ALA A 145 -13.97 54.79 -55.17
C ALA A 145 -15.41 55.30 -55.30
N SER A 146 -16.20 55.18 -54.22
CA SER A 146 -17.58 55.70 -54.17
C SER A 146 -17.61 57.23 -54.19
N GLU A 147 -16.72 57.89 -53.44
CA GLU A 147 -16.56 59.35 -53.47
C GLU A 147 -16.18 59.86 -54.87
N GLN A 148 -15.22 59.19 -55.53
CA GLN A 148 -14.79 59.54 -56.88
C GLN A 148 -15.91 59.34 -57.92
N THR A 149 -16.71 58.28 -57.76
CA THR A 149 -17.89 58.02 -58.59
C THR A 149 -18.97 59.08 -58.38
N ALA A 150 -19.22 59.49 -57.14
CA ALA A 150 -20.16 60.55 -56.82
C ALA A 150 -19.73 61.90 -57.41
N ALA A 151 -18.45 62.25 -57.30
CA ALA A 151 -17.89 63.47 -57.89
C ALA A 151 -18.03 63.47 -59.43
N SER A 152 -17.73 62.34 -60.07
CA SER A 152 -17.86 62.19 -61.53
C SER A 152 -19.33 62.27 -61.98
N SER A 153 -20.25 61.71 -61.19
CA SER A 153 -21.70 61.81 -61.46
C SER A 153 -22.20 63.25 -61.33
N ALA A 154 -21.70 64.02 -60.35
CA ALA A 154 -22.00 65.44 -60.21
C ALA A 154 -21.50 66.26 -61.41
N GLU A 155 -20.29 65.97 -61.89
CA GLU A 155 -19.73 66.64 -63.07
C GLU A 155 -20.48 66.30 -64.36
N LEU A 156 -20.86 65.03 -64.55
CA LEU A 156 -21.72 64.61 -65.67
C LEU A 156 -23.08 65.32 -65.62
N ALA A 157 -23.68 65.47 -64.44
CA ALA A 157 -24.93 66.22 -64.28
C ALA A 157 -24.74 67.71 -64.66
N ARG A 158 -23.64 68.34 -64.23
CA ARG A 158 -23.30 69.73 -64.58
C ARG A 158 -23.17 69.90 -66.10
N LEU A 159 -22.39 69.04 -66.75
CA LEU A 159 -22.19 69.08 -68.21
C LEU A 159 -23.49 68.81 -68.97
N GLY A 160 -24.35 67.91 -68.46
CA GLY A 160 -25.67 67.67 -69.01
C GLY A 160 -26.56 68.92 -69.01
N VAL A 161 -26.53 69.71 -67.94
CA VAL A 161 -27.25 71.00 -67.86
C VAL A 161 -26.68 72.01 -68.86
N GLU A 162 -25.36 72.10 -68.98
CA GLU A 162 -24.69 73.01 -69.91
C GLU A 162 -25.04 72.70 -71.39
N LEU A 163 -24.99 71.42 -71.77
CA LEU A 163 -25.41 70.95 -73.10
C LEU A 163 -26.88 71.27 -73.39
N GLN A 164 -27.78 71.06 -72.42
CA GLN A 164 -29.18 71.45 -72.57
C GLN A 164 -29.35 72.97 -72.80
N GLY A 165 -28.53 73.79 -72.12
CA GLY A 165 -28.50 75.23 -72.32
C GLY A 165 -28.07 75.62 -73.74
N LEU A 166 -26.97 75.05 -74.23
CA LEU A 166 -26.46 75.29 -75.59
C LEU A 166 -27.49 74.88 -76.65
N VAL A 167 -28.11 73.70 -76.52
CA VAL A 167 -29.14 73.24 -77.46
C VAL A 167 -30.35 74.18 -77.52
N ARG A 168 -30.73 74.81 -76.40
CA ARG A 168 -31.81 75.82 -76.40
C ARG A 168 -31.45 77.08 -77.19
N GLN A 169 -30.19 77.54 -77.15
CA GLN A 169 -29.73 78.70 -77.92
C GLN A 169 -29.75 78.47 -79.44
N PHE A 170 -29.52 77.23 -79.90
CA PHE A 170 -29.60 76.90 -81.32
C PHE A 170 -31.02 76.64 -81.85
N ARG A 171 -32.01 76.58 -80.96
CA ARG A 171 -33.41 76.29 -81.31
C ARG A 171 -34.29 77.54 -81.50
N THR A 172 -33.67 78.71 -81.47
CA THR A 172 -34.22 80.03 -81.85
C THR A 172 -33.59 80.49 -83.15
#